data_AF-A0A1E5SPW5-F1
#
_entry.id   AF-A0A1E5SPW5-F1
#
_cell.length_a   1.000
_cell.length_b   1.000
_cell.length_c   1.000
_cell.angle_alpha   90.00
_cell.angle_beta   90.00
_cell.angle_gamma   90.00
#
_symmetry.space_group_name_H-M   'P 1'
#
loop_
_entity.id
_entity.type
_entity.pdbx_description
1 polymer ?
#
loop_
_entity_poly.entity_id
_entity_poly.type
_entity_poly.pdbx_seq_one_letter_code
_entity_poly.pdbx_strand_id
1 'polypeptide(L)'
;MPKLPGPHDIDLKERPDFIVFLEEEKERTGIGSNLIRKLVPNLPDSLTRIRCHNIYTRRIRFITPEEYNFLVSGYAQLPTVERVDLTEEVLVKIEALMEEKRVGPSQISKALPRSLGFNVNIFRTWIVREIRTADKRHLKGVMDFLETYSPKPQAPKPKPTPPKLTPITQEYLTKLEAEIERTNVTPSKMVKILGESKSLASRITSWRKGENKEAHPHVMEYVLELYSKLPDPRQW
;
A
#
# COMPACT_ATOMS: atom_id res chain seq x y z
N MET A 1 5.90 -25.98 -0.88
CA MET A 1 6.33 -26.78 0.29
C MET A 1 7.28 -25.92 1.13
N PRO A 2 7.19 -25.92 2.47
CA PRO A 2 8.15 -25.21 3.31
C PRO A 2 9.55 -25.80 3.10
N LYS A 3 10.56 -24.94 2.92
CA LYS A 3 11.97 -25.34 2.78
C LYS A 3 12.43 -25.98 4.10
N LEU A 4 13.07 -27.16 4.03
CA LEU A 4 13.70 -27.77 5.20
C LEU A 4 14.84 -26.87 5.72
N PRO A 5 15.04 -26.78 7.04
CA PRO A 5 16.10 -25.95 7.61
C PRO A 5 17.47 -26.47 7.17
N GLY A 6 18.38 -25.55 6.86
CA GLY A 6 19.79 -25.86 6.65
C GLY A 6 20.50 -26.21 7.97
N PRO A 7 21.65 -26.89 7.91
CA PRO A 7 22.40 -27.33 9.09
C PRO A 7 22.93 -26.18 9.96
N HIS A 8 22.95 -24.95 9.43
CA HIS A 8 23.41 -23.74 10.12
C HIS A 8 22.34 -22.67 10.22
N ASP A 9 21.08 -23.01 9.92
CA ASP A 9 19.99 -22.06 10.08
C ASP A 9 19.74 -21.80 11.57
N ILE A 10 19.47 -20.54 11.89
CA ILE A 10 19.20 -20.09 13.26
C ILE A 10 17.71 -20.29 13.53
N ASP A 11 17.38 -21.04 14.58
CA ASP A 11 16.00 -21.20 15.08
C ASP A 11 15.60 -19.97 15.91
N LEU A 12 14.66 -19.18 15.40
CA LEU A 12 14.13 -18.00 16.07
C LEU A 12 13.35 -18.35 17.36
N LYS A 13 12.88 -19.60 17.53
CA LYS A 13 12.29 -20.03 18.80
C LYS A 13 13.31 -20.11 19.93
N GLU A 14 14.56 -20.42 19.59
CA GLU A 14 15.67 -20.50 20.55
C GLU A 14 16.36 -19.15 20.75
N ARG A 15 15.96 -18.13 19.97
CA ARG A 15 16.51 -16.77 19.99
C ARG A 15 15.44 -15.68 20.18
N PRO A 16 14.69 -15.70 21.30
CA PRO A 16 13.70 -14.65 21.59
C PRO A 16 14.34 -13.26 21.73
N ASP A 17 15.60 -13.21 22.18
CA ASP A 17 16.44 -12.00 22.25
C ASP A 17 16.53 -11.28 20.91
N PHE A 18 16.66 -12.02 19.82
CA PHE A 18 16.78 -11.42 18.49
C PHE A 18 15.49 -10.74 18.05
N ILE A 19 14.33 -11.26 18.46
CA ILE A 19 13.05 -10.64 18.12
C ILE A 19 12.84 -9.35 18.92
N VAL A 20 13.19 -9.37 20.21
CA VAL A 20 13.19 -8.17 21.05
C VAL A 20 14.13 -7.12 20.46
N PHE A 21 15.35 -7.51 20.06
CA PHE A 21 16.28 -6.64 19.35
C PHE A 21 15.67 -6.00 18.09
N LEU A 22 14.98 -6.76 17.23
CA LEU A 22 14.34 -6.20 16.03
C LEU A 22 13.22 -5.21 16.37
N GLU A 23 12.49 -5.43 17.46
CA GLU A 23 11.43 -4.53 17.93
C GLU A 23 12.02 -3.23 18.48
N GLU A 24 13.05 -3.34 19.34
CA GLU A 24 13.80 -2.20 19.89
C GLU A 24 14.46 -1.38 18.79
N GLU A 25 15.12 -2.02 17.82
CA GLU A 25 15.78 -1.34 16.71
C GLU A 25 14.79 -0.67 15.77
N LYS A 26 13.64 -1.30 15.51
CA LYS A 26 12.54 -0.67 14.77
C LYS A 26 12.02 0.56 15.50
N GLU A 27 11.93 0.51 16.84
CA GLU A 27 11.53 1.66 17.65
C GLU A 27 12.59 2.77 17.60
N ARG A 28 13.85 2.43 17.90
CA ARG A 28 15.02 3.33 17.93
C ARG A 28 15.20 4.07 16.60
N THR A 29 15.08 3.37 15.48
CA THR A 29 15.37 3.92 14.15
C THR A 29 14.13 4.39 13.39
N GLY A 30 12.93 3.98 13.82
CA GLY A 30 11.69 4.18 13.06
C GLY A 30 11.64 3.40 11.73
N ILE A 31 12.61 2.50 11.47
CA ILE A 31 12.77 1.78 10.21
C ILE A 31 12.26 0.35 10.40
N GLY A 32 11.21 -0.02 9.67
CA GLY A 32 10.66 -1.37 9.68
C GLY A 32 11.26 -2.30 8.60
N SER A 33 10.78 -3.54 8.58
CA SER A 33 11.21 -4.63 7.68
C SER A 33 11.31 -4.28 6.19
N ASN A 34 10.46 -3.39 5.68
CA ASN A 34 10.51 -2.98 4.27
C ASN A 34 11.60 -1.95 3.97
N LEU A 35 11.94 -1.09 4.94
CA LEU A 35 12.84 0.04 4.74
C LEU A 35 14.29 -0.33 4.99
N ILE A 36 14.59 -1.22 5.93
CA ILE A 36 15.96 -1.66 6.20
C ILE A 36 16.66 -2.20 4.94
N ARG A 37 15.92 -2.97 4.13
CA ARG A 37 16.38 -3.51 2.84
C ARG A 37 16.75 -2.46 1.79
N LYS A 38 16.23 -1.24 1.93
CA LYS A 38 16.48 -0.13 0.99
C LYS A 38 17.59 0.80 1.47
N LEU A 39 17.83 0.84 2.77
CA LEU A 39 18.72 1.81 3.40
C LEU A 39 20.09 1.21 3.70
N VAL A 40 20.18 -0.10 3.87
CA VAL A 40 21.43 -0.80 4.20
C VAL A 40 21.97 -1.49 2.94
N PRO A 41 23.26 -1.29 2.59
CA PRO A 41 23.90 -1.95 1.45
C PRO A 41 24.10 -3.46 1.71
N ASN A 42 24.45 -4.21 0.65
CA ASN A 42 24.75 -5.66 0.72
C ASN A 42 23.58 -6.52 1.20
N LEU A 43 22.39 -6.30 0.63
CA LEU A 43 21.20 -7.10 0.91
C LEU A 43 21.42 -8.57 0.47
N PRO A 44 21.29 -9.56 1.37
CA PRO A 44 21.37 -10.97 0.99
C PRO A 44 20.28 -11.34 -0.03
N ASP A 45 20.63 -12.15 -1.04
CA ASP A 45 19.68 -12.60 -2.08
C ASP A 45 18.49 -13.36 -1.49
N SER A 46 18.73 -14.07 -0.39
CA SER A 46 17.70 -14.78 0.35
C SER A 46 16.67 -13.83 0.97
N LEU A 47 17.06 -12.62 1.38
CA LEU A 47 16.26 -11.68 2.17
C LEU A 47 15.30 -10.83 1.31
N THR A 48 14.35 -11.52 0.67
CA THR A 48 13.27 -10.88 -0.08
C THR A 48 12.36 -10.02 0.82
N ARG A 49 11.54 -9.16 0.21
CA ARG A 49 10.57 -8.31 0.92
C ARG A 49 9.64 -9.13 1.83
N ILE A 50 9.10 -10.21 1.27
CA ILE A 50 8.17 -11.10 1.96
C ILE A 50 8.91 -11.84 3.09
N ARG A 51 10.14 -12.29 2.83
CA ARG A 51 10.93 -12.99 3.84
C ARG A 51 11.25 -12.10 5.03
N CYS A 52 11.71 -10.87 4.80
CA CYS A 52 11.94 -9.91 5.87
C CYS A 52 10.66 -9.58 6.64
N HIS A 53 9.52 -9.37 5.96
CA HIS A 53 8.24 -9.21 6.65
C HIS A 53 7.86 -10.42 7.52
N ASN A 54 8.09 -11.63 7.03
CA ASN A 54 7.79 -12.86 7.77
C ASN A 54 8.71 -13.06 8.99
N ILE A 55 9.96 -12.57 8.96
CA ILE A 55 10.85 -12.55 10.14
C ILE A 55 10.22 -11.71 11.25
N TYR A 56 9.85 -10.47 10.95
CA TYR A 56 9.31 -9.54 11.96
C TYR A 56 7.94 -9.96 12.48
N THR A 57 7.13 -10.59 11.64
CA THR A 57 5.81 -11.12 12.03
C THR A 57 5.89 -12.53 12.61
N ARG A 58 7.11 -13.05 12.83
CA ARG A 58 7.36 -14.38 13.42
C ARG A 58 6.68 -15.53 12.64
N ARG A 59 6.43 -15.32 11.35
CA ARG A 59 5.81 -16.29 10.42
C ARG A 59 6.79 -17.31 9.86
N ILE A 60 8.09 -17.08 10.04
CA ILE A 60 9.13 -18.08 9.77
C ILE A 60 9.88 -18.42 11.05
N ARG A 61 10.28 -19.68 11.16
CA ARG A 61 11.02 -20.22 12.31
C ARG A 61 12.53 -20.13 12.13
N PHE A 62 13.01 -20.29 10.90
CA PHE A 62 14.44 -20.42 10.61
C PHE A 62 14.91 -19.30 9.68
N ILE A 63 16.05 -18.69 10.02
CA ILE A 63 16.76 -17.72 9.20
C ILE A 63 18.21 -18.14 8.97
N THR A 64 18.80 -17.68 7.89
CA THR A 64 20.22 -17.97 7.63
C THR A 64 21.12 -17.06 8.48
N PRO A 65 22.36 -17.46 8.77
CA PRO A 65 23.34 -16.61 9.46
C PRO A 65 23.61 -15.28 8.72
N GLU A 66 23.59 -15.31 7.39
CA GLU A 66 23.76 -14.11 6.56
C GLU A 66 22.64 -13.09 6.80
N GLU A 67 21.39 -13.53 6.86
CA GLU A 67 20.23 -12.68 7.13
C GLU A 67 20.26 -12.10 8.55
N TYR A 68 20.64 -12.92 9.52
CA TYR A 68 20.83 -12.48 10.90
C TYR A 68 21.88 -11.37 10.96
N ASN A 69 23.06 -11.60 10.40
CA ASN A 69 24.16 -10.65 10.39
C ASN A 69 23.80 -9.36 9.66
N PHE A 70 23.10 -9.46 8.52
CA PHE A 70 22.62 -8.28 7.79
C PHE A 70 21.67 -7.43 8.64
N LEU A 71 20.71 -8.04 9.34
CA LEU A 71 19.76 -7.30 10.17
C LEU A 71 20.46 -6.63 11.36
N VAL A 72 21.34 -7.35 12.06
CA VAL A 72 22.09 -6.80 13.21
C VAL A 72 23.01 -5.67 12.77
N SER A 73 23.90 -5.92 11.80
CA SER A 73 24.86 -4.93 11.33
C SER A 73 24.21 -3.77 10.57
N GLY A 74 23.10 -4.03 9.87
CA GLY A 74 22.36 -3.03 9.15
C GLY A 74 21.69 -2.03 10.09
N TYR A 75 21.07 -2.50 11.16
CA TYR A 75 20.48 -1.63 12.16
C TYR A 75 21.53 -0.80 12.92
N ALA A 76 22.69 -1.37 13.23
CA ALA A 76 23.79 -0.65 13.85
C ALA A 76 24.28 0.57 13.04
N GLN A 77 24.09 0.56 11.71
CA GLN A 77 24.45 1.68 10.82
C GLN A 77 23.39 2.79 10.77
N LEU A 78 22.18 2.53 11.26
CA LEU A 78 21.06 3.45 11.15
C LEU A 78 21.02 4.43 12.33
N PRO A 79 20.75 5.73 12.06
CA PRO A 79 20.70 6.74 13.10
C PRO A 79 19.52 6.49 14.05
N THR A 80 19.72 6.81 15.32
CA THR A 80 18.63 6.88 16.29
C THR A 80 17.73 8.07 15.95
N VAL A 81 16.43 7.83 15.92
CA VAL A 81 15.42 8.87 15.78
C VAL A 81 15.00 9.33 17.16
N GLU A 82 15.03 10.63 17.40
CA GLU A 82 14.50 11.19 18.63
C GLU A 82 12.97 11.02 18.63
N ARG A 83 12.45 10.28 19.61
CA ARG A 83 11.02 10.05 19.79
C ARG A 83 10.48 10.87 20.95
N VAL A 84 9.21 11.24 20.85
CA VAL A 84 8.46 11.97 21.87
C VAL A 84 7.14 11.27 22.12
N ASP A 85 6.67 11.34 23.36
CA ASP A 85 5.39 10.76 23.75
C ASP A 85 4.23 11.50 23.08
N LEU A 86 3.30 10.72 22.53
CA LEU A 86 2.02 11.20 22.06
C LEU A 86 1.03 11.11 23.22
N THR A 87 1.05 12.14 24.08
CA THR A 87 0.17 12.18 25.24
C THR A 87 -1.29 12.43 24.88
N GLU A 88 -2.14 12.28 25.91
CA GLU A 88 -3.55 12.66 25.96
C GLU A 88 -3.82 13.96 25.19
N GLU A 89 -3.16 14.95 25.75
CA GLU A 89 -3.34 16.36 25.53
C GLU A 89 -2.84 16.77 24.14
N VAL A 90 -1.72 16.19 23.69
CA VAL A 90 -1.13 16.48 22.37
C VAL A 90 -2.09 16.06 21.27
N LEU A 91 -2.65 14.87 21.36
CA LEU A 91 -3.51 14.34 20.31
C LEU A 91 -4.90 14.99 20.32
N VAL A 92 -5.46 15.31 21.49
CA VAL A 92 -6.67 16.14 21.60
C VAL A 92 -6.44 17.53 20.97
N LYS A 93 -5.27 18.15 21.20
CA LYS A 93 -4.91 19.43 20.57
C LYS A 93 -4.84 19.30 19.04
N ILE A 94 -4.23 18.23 18.52
CA ILE A 94 -4.15 17.97 17.08
C ILE A 94 -5.55 17.83 16.48
N GLU A 95 -6.42 17.03 17.09
CA GLU A 95 -7.80 16.81 16.63
C GLU A 95 -8.61 18.11 16.64
N ALA A 96 -8.50 18.91 17.71
CA ALA A 96 -9.15 20.21 17.80
C ALA A 96 -8.70 21.18 16.69
N LEU A 97 -7.38 21.27 16.44
CA LEU A 97 -6.84 22.11 15.36
C LEU A 97 -7.28 21.62 13.97
N MET A 98 -7.37 20.31 13.77
CA MET A 98 -7.85 19.73 12.53
C MET A 98 -9.32 20.08 12.27
N GLU A 99 -10.16 19.99 13.30
CA GLU A 99 -11.58 20.34 13.20
C GLU A 99 -11.77 21.84 12.96
N GLU A 100 -11.13 22.69 13.76
CA GLU A 100 -11.16 24.15 13.64
C GLU A 100 -10.79 24.61 12.22
N LYS A 101 -9.70 24.03 11.68
CA LYS A 101 -9.15 24.43 10.37
C LYS A 101 -9.72 23.62 9.21
N ARG A 102 -10.60 22.66 9.48
CA ARG A 102 -11.20 21.73 8.52
C ARG A 102 -10.14 21.04 7.65
N VAL A 103 -9.11 20.53 8.29
CA VAL A 103 -7.95 19.88 7.66
C VAL A 103 -8.00 18.38 7.87
N GLY A 104 -7.95 17.62 6.77
CA GLY A 104 -7.87 16.17 6.84
C GLY A 104 -6.45 15.61 6.96
N PRO A 105 -6.28 14.36 7.42
CA PRO A 105 -5.00 13.63 7.47
C PRO A 105 -4.18 13.69 6.16
N SER A 106 -4.87 13.64 5.02
CA SER A 106 -4.22 13.66 3.70
C SER A 106 -3.57 15.00 3.37
N GLN A 107 -4.11 16.12 3.88
CA GLN A 107 -3.53 17.44 3.67
C GLN A 107 -2.27 17.62 4.51
N ILE A 108 -2.33 17.20 5.78
CA ILE A 108 -1.19 17.20 6.70
C ILE A 108 -0.05 16.38 6.09
N SER A 109 -0.33 15.13 5.70
CA SER A 109 0.67 14.27 5.09
C SER A 109 1.28 14.83 3.80
N LYS A 110 0.55 15.64 3.03
CA LYS A 110 1.08 16.28 1.81
C LYS A 110 1.92 17.53 2.10
N ALA A 111 1.70 18.17 3.24
CA ALA A 111 2.43 19.37 3.63
C ALA A 111 3.84 19.05 4.17
N LEU A 112 4.04 17.86 4.74
CA LEU A 112 5.33 17.46 5.27
C LEU A 112 6.29 16.98 4.16
N PRO A 113 7.61 17.28 4.25
CA PRO A 113 8.60 16.81 3.30
C PRO A 113 8.64 15.28 3.20
N ARG A 114 8.67 14.75 1.97
CA ARG A 114 8.78 13.29 1.73
C ARG A 114 10.07 12.69 2.31
N SER A 115 11.13 13.49 2.42
CA SER A 115 12.40 13.08 3.04
C SER A 115 12.27 12.69 4.51
N LEU A 116 11.24 13.16 5.21
CA LEU A 116 10.95 12.73 6.58
C LEU A 116 10.32 11.34 6.63
N GLY A 117 9.85 10.79 5.52
CA GLY A 117 9.16 9.49 5.49
C GLY A 117 7.77 9.49 6.14
N PHE A 118 7.25 10.65 6.55
CA PHE A 118 5.92 10.80 7.10
C PHE A 118 4.85 10.53 6.04
N ASN A 119 3.80 9.78 6.39
CA ASN A 119 2.70 9.48 5.50
C ASN A 119 1.38 9.39 6.26
N VAL A 120 0.26 9.39 5.51
CA VAL A 120 -1.09 9.36 6.09
C VAL A 120 -1.35 8.15 6.99
N ASN A 121 -0.72 7.00 6.74
CA ASN A 121 -0.91 5.82 7.58
C ASN A 121 -0.21 6.00 8.93
N ILE A 122 0.99 6.58 8.95
CA ILE A 122 1.68 6.93 10.21
C ILE A 122 0.77 7.87 11.03
N PHE A 123 0.27 8.94 10.41
CA PHE A 123 -0.61 9.86 11.12
C PHE A 123 -1.90 9.20 11.60
N ARG A 124 -2.49 8.30 10.80
CA ARG A 124 -3.69 7.55 11.20
C ARG A 124 -3.44 6.72 12.46
N THR A 125 -2.27 6.07 12.59
CA THR A 125 -1.92 5.32 13.81
C THR A 125 -1.86 6.20 15.06
N TRP A 126 -1.57 7.50 14.90
CA TRP A 126 -1.59 8.45 16.01
C TRP A 126 -3.03 8.74 16.44
N ILE A 127 -3.91 9.09 15.50
CA ILE A 127 -5.30 9.45 15.79
C ILE A 127 -6.07 8.28 16.41
N VAL A 128 -5.85 7.05 15.93
CA VAL A 128 -6.52 5.85 16.48
C VAL A 128 -5.83 5.29 17.75
N ARG A 129 -4.82 6.00 18.28
CA ARG A 129 -4.08 5.65 19.51
C ARG A 129 -3.40 4.28 19.48
N GLU A 130 -3.02 3.82 18.29
CA GLU A 130 -2.31 2.55 18.11
C GLU A 130 -0.85 2.64 18.57
N ILE A 131 -0.25 3.84 18.50
CA ILE A 131 1.12 4.08 18.95
C ILE A 131 1.18 5.17 20.01
N ARG A 132 2.14 5.04 20.94
CA ARG A 132 2.31 5.96 22.08
C ARG A 132 3.42 6.99 21.90
N THR A 133 4.27 6.82 20.89
CA THR A 133 5.42 7.69 20.63
C THR A 133 5.50 8.04 19.15
N ALA A 134 5.98 9.22 18.83
CA ALA A 134 6.19 9.71 17.47
C ALA A 134 7.65 10.15 17.25
N ASP A 135 8.12 10.13 16.00
CA ASP A 135 9.32 10.88 15.63
C ASP A 135 9.08 12.37 15.93
N LYS A 136 9.97 12.98 16.71
CA LYS A 136 9.88 14.39 17.12
C LYS A 136 9.75 15.33 15.93
N ARG A 137 10.44 15.04 14.83
CA ARG A 137 10.39 15.85 13.60
C ARG A 137 9.02 15.74 12.92
N HIS A 138 8.39 14.57 12.99
CA HIS A 138 7.03 14.40 12.48
C HIS A 138 6.04 15.18 13.33
N LEU A 139 6.10 15.04 14.66
CA LEU A 139 5.16 15.73 15.55
C LEU A 139 5.30 17.25 15.40
N LYS A 140 6.53 17.76 15.42
CA LYS A 140 6.81 19.17 15.16
C LYS A 140 6.27 19.63 13.82
N GLY A 141 6.52 18.88 12.74
CA GLY A 141 6.02 19.23 11.40
C GLY A 141 4.49 19.25 11.31
N VAL A 142 3.80 18.33 11.99
CA VAL A 142 2.33 18.32 12.07
C VAL A 142 1.82 19.53 12.84
N MET A 143 2.39 19.81 14.01
CA MET A 143 2.00 20.95 14.85
C MET A 143 2.26 22.29 14.15
N ASP A 144 3.47 22.48 13.60
CA ASP A 144 3.84 23.69 12.85
C ASP A 144 2.87 23.90 11.67
N PHE A 145 2.54 22.83 10.93
CA PHE A 145 1.57 22.90 9.85
C PHE A 145 0.19 23.29 10.35
N LEU A 146 -0.34 22.63 11.39
CA LEU A 146 -1.68 22.92 11.90
C LEU A 146 -1.77 24.33 12.48
N GLU A 147 -0.77 24.79 13.22
CA GLU A 147 -0.76 26.13 13.81
C GLU A 147 -0.69 27.22 12.75
N THR A 148 0.15 27.05 11.71
CA THR A 148 0.34 28.05 10.65
C THR A 148 -0.65 27.94 9.49
N TYR A 149 -1.36 26.81 9.35
CA TYR A 149 -2.29 26.61 8.25
C TYR A 149 -3.46 27.59 8.35
N SER A 150 -3.57 28.47 7.38
CA SER A 150 -4.77 29.25 7.12
C SER A 150 -5.51 28.62 5.94
N PRO A 151 -6.78 28.21 6.10
CA PRO A 151 -7.55 27.72 4.98
C PRO A 151 -7.66 28.85 3.95
N LYS A 152 -7.04 28.65 2.77
CA LYS A 152 -7.37 29.51 1.63
C LYS A 152 -8.88 29.39 1.41
N PRO A 153 -9.61 30.49 1.16
CA PRO A 153 -11.00 30.42 0.73
C PRO A 153 -11.03 29.55 -0.52
N GLN A 154 -11.37 28.27 -0.35
CA GLN A 154 -11.63 27.41 -1.48
C GLN A 154 -13.01 27.86 -1.94
N ALA A 155 -13.06 28.67 -2.98
CA ALA A 155 -14.25 28.73 -3.82
C ALA A 155 -14.67 27.27 -4.03
N PRO A 156 -15.94 26.91 -3.77
CA PRO A 156 -16.39 25.54 -3.87
C PRO A 156 -15.94 25.03 -5.23
N LYS A 157 -14.94 24.15 -5.25
CA LYS A 157 -14.57 23.49 -6.50
C LYS A 157 -15.86 22.83 -6.96
N PRO A 158 -16.36 23.13 -8.16
CA PRO A 158 -17.52 22.41 -8.67
C PRO A 158 -17.19 20.94 -8.48
N LYS A 159 -17.98 20.23 -7.66
CA LYS A 159 -17.87 18.78 -7.56
C LYS A 159 -17.89 18.33 -9.02
N PRO A 160 -16.83 17.68 -9.54
CA PRO A 160 -16.94 17.11 -10.87
C PRO A 160 -18.16 16.22 -10.79
N THR A 161 -19.20 16.56 -11.55
CA THR A 161 -20.42 15.76 -11.60
C THR A 161 -19.94 14.35 -11.88
N PRO A 162 -20.17 13.39 -10.97
CA PRO A 162 -19.66 12.03 -11.16
C PRO A 162 -20.14 11.61 -12.55
N PRO A 163 -19.23 11.20 -13.45
CA PRO A 163 -19.62 10.94 -14.82
C PRO A 163 -20.70 9.88 -14.76
N LYS A 164 -21.86 10.18 -15.36
CA LYS A 164 -23.08 9.37 -15.23
C LYS A 164 -22.72 7.91 -15.50
N LEU A 165 -22.76 7.10 -14.45
CA LEU A 165 -22.54 5.67 -14.55
C LEU A 165 -23.82 5.05 -15.08
N THR A 166 -23.67 4.05 -15.94
CA THR A 166 -24.78 3.28 -16.48
C THR A 166 -24.78 1.91 -15.83
N PRO A 167 -25.95 1.38 -15.44
CA PRO A 167 -26.04 0.00 -14.98
C PRO A 167 -25.49 -0.97 -16.03
N ILE A 168 -24.71 -1.94 -15.57
CA ILE A 168 -24.25 -3.05 -16.40
C ILE A 168 -25.42 -4.02 -16.50
N THR A 169 -26.14 -3.94 -17.62
CA THR A 169 -27.34 -4.74 -17.83
C THR A 169 -26.98 -6.20 -18.11
N GLN A 170 -27.93 -7.10 -17.85
CA GLN A 170 -27.79 -8.51 -18.24
C GLN A 170 -27.59 -8.66 -19.76
N GLU A 171 -28.24 -7.81 -20.56
CA GLU A 171 -28.08 -7.79 -22.02
C GLU A 171 -26.62 -7.50 -22.43
N TYR A 172 -25.97 -6.53 -21.78
CA TYR A 172 -24.56 -6.23 -22.02
C TYR A 172 -23.66 -7.42 -21.67
N LEU A 173 -23.90 -8.06 -20.51
CA LEU A 173 -23.13 -9.23 -20.10
C LEU A 173 -23.30 -10.40 -21.07
N THR A 174 -24.51 -10.61 -21.60
CA THR A 174 -24.77 -11.63 -22.62
C THR A 174 -24.00 -11.33 -23.92
N LYS A 175 -23.98 -10.08 -24.39
CA LYS A 175 -23.19 -9.67 -25.57
C LYS A 175 -21.69 -9.89 -25.35
N LEU A 176 -21.20 -9.49 -24.18
CA LEU A 176 -19.80 -9.67 -23.80
C LEU A 176 -19.41 -11.16 -23.75
N GLU A 177 -20.26 -12.01 -23.17
CA GLU A 177 -19.99 -13.45 -23.10
C GLU A 177 -20.02 -14.09 -24.49
N ALA A 178 -20.95 -13.68 -25.36
CA ALA A 178 -21.00 -14.12 -26.75
C ALA A 178 -19.73 -13.74 -27.52
N GLU A 179 -19.18 -12.55 -27.33
CA GLU A 179 -17.91 -12.14 -27.93
C GLU A 179 -16.71 -12.93 -27.39
N ILE A 180 -16.69 -13.23 -26.08
CA ILE A 180 -15.66 -14.08 -25.47
C ILE A 180 -15.73 -15.50 -26.06
N GLU A 181 -16.94 -16.04 -26.22
CA GLU A 181 -17.16 -17.37 -26.80
C GLU A 181 -16.79 -17.40 -28.29
N ARG A 182 -17.24 -16.40 -29.07
CA ARG A 182 -16.93 -16.25 -30.49
C ARG A 182 -15.43 -16.22 -30.72
N THR A 183 -14.70 -15.44 -29.94
CA THR A 183 -13.25 -15.24 -30.13
C THR A 183 -12.40 -16.30 -29.45
N ASN A 184 -12.94 -17.02 -28.46
CA ASN A 184 -12.19 -17.85 -27.52
C ASN A 184 -11.04 -17.09 -26.82
N VAL A 185 -11.18 -15.77 -26.64
CA VAL A 185 -10.18 -14.90 -26.02
C VAL A 185 -10.68 -14.39 -24.68
N THR A 186 -10.01 -14.78 -23.60
CA THR A 186 -10.32 -14.27 -22.26
C THR A 186 -9.93 -12.79 -22.11
N PRO A 187 -10.54 -12.02 -21.17
CA PRO A 187 -10.21 -10.60 -20.98
C PRO A 187 -8.71 -10.33 -20.79
N SER A 188 -8.02 -11.20 -20.04
CA SER A 188 -6.56 -11.11 -19.83
C SER A 188 -5.75 -11.35 -21.11
N LYS A 189 -6.22 -12.24 -21.99
CA LYS A 189 -5.60 -12.47 -23.30
C LYS A 189 -5.91 -11.31 -24.26
N MET A 190 -7.16 -10.82 -24.27
CA MET A 190 -7.58 -9.68 -25.10
C MET A 190 -6.70 -8.46 -24.81
N VAL A 191 -6.53 -8.07 -23.55
CA VAL A 191 -5.67 -6.92 -23.21
C VAL A 191 -4.21 -7.14 -23.61
N LYS A 192 -3.72 -8.39 -23.57
CA LYS A 192 -2.34 -8.71 -23.96
C LYS A 192 -2.16 -8.62 -25.47
N ILE A 193 -3.11 -9.11 -26.26
CA ILE A 193 -3.08 -9.10 -27.72
C ILE A 193 -3.16 -7.66 -28.24
N LEU A 194 -4.05 -6.85 -27.66
CA LEU A 194 -4.32 -5.48 -28.13
C LEU A 194 -3.48 -4.40 -27.43
N GLY A 195 -2.59 -4.77 -26.51
CA GLY A 195 -1.72 -3.82 -25.81
C GLY A 195 -2.43 -2.92 -24.78
N GLU A 196 -3.56 -3.36 -24.25
CA GLU A 196 -4.39 -2.60 -23.31
C GLU A 196 -3.93 -2.71 -21.85
N SER A 197 -4.43 -1.80 -21.01
CA SER A 197 -4.14 -1.80 -19.58
C SER A 197 -4.64 -3.07 -18.88
N LYS A 198 -3.79 -3.67 -18.04
CA LYS A 198 -4.16 -4.80 -17.16
C LYS A 198 -5.35 -4.49 -16.24
N SER A 199 -5.55 -3.21 -15.89
CA SER A 199 -6.70 -2.81 -15.08
C SER A 199 -8.04 -3.03 -15.79
N LEU A 200 -8.07 -3.00 -17.13
CA LEU A 200 -9.27 -3.23 -17.92
C LEU A 200 -9.73 -4.69 -17.80
N ALA A 201 -8.81 -5.66 -17.90
CA ALA A 201 -9.13 -7.08 -17.71
C ALA A 201 -9.72 -7.37 -16.32
N SER A 202 -9.19 -6.72 -15.28
CA SER A 202 -9.74 -6.83 -13.92
C SER A 202 -11.16 -6.28 -13.83
N ARG A 203 -11.44 -5.12 -14.46
CA ARG A 203 -12.79 -4.52 -14.48
C ARG A 203 -13.79 -5.42 -15.17
N ILE A 204 -13.46 -5.94 -16.36
CA ILE A 204 -14.30 -6.86 -17.12
C ILE A 204 -14.62 -8.11 -16.29
N THR A 205 -13.61 -8.65 -15.58
CA THR A 205 -13.79 -9.81 -14.70
C THR A 205 -14.76 -9.49 -13.56
N SER A 206 -14.63 -8.33 -12.90
CA SER A 206 -15.55 -7.91 -11.83
C SER A 206 -16.96 -7.65 -12.35
N TRP A 207 -17.13 -7.16 -13.59
CA TRP A 207 -18.45 -7.02 -14.22
C TRP A 207 -19.12 -8.38 -14.40
N ARG A 208 -18.41 -9.37 -14.95
CA ARG A 208 -18.91 -10.73 -15.16
C ARG A 208 -19.30 -11.43 -13.86
N LYS A 209 -18.61 -11.12 -12.75
CA LYS A 209 -18.91 -11.65 -11.42
C LYS A 209 -20.02 -10.90 -10.68
N GLY A 210 -20.51 -9.77 -11.22
CA GLY A 210 -21.48 -8.91 -10.55
C GLY A 210 -20.93 -8.13 -9.36
N GLU A 211 -19.60 -8.08 -9.18
CA GLU A 211 -18.92 -7.33 -8.12
C GLU A 211 -19.08 -5.80 -8.34
N ASN A 212 -19.14 -5.38 -9.60
CA ASN A 212 -19.39 -4.00 -10.01
C ASN A 212 -20.67 -3.95 -10.87
N LYS A 213 -21.69 -3.21 -10.43
CA LYS A 213 -23.00 -3.14 -11.09
C LYS A 213 -23.16 -1.98 -12.06
N GLU A 214 -22.21 -1.05 -12.05
CA GLU A 214 -22.26 0.16 -12.86
C GLU A 214 -20.89 0.42 -13.49
N ALA A 215 -20.89 0.98 -14.70
CA ALA A 215 -19.68 1.37 -15.41
C ALA A 215 -19.93 2.62 -16.26
N HIS A 216 -18.85 3.26 -16.70
CA HIS A 216 -18.99 4.33 -17.67
C HIS A 216 -19.39 3.76 -19.04
N PRO A 217 -20.42 4.32 -19.71
CA PRO A 217 -20.92 3.77 -20.97
C PRO A 217 -19.84 3.70 -22.06
N HIS A 218 -18.97 4.70 -22.17
CA HIS A 218 -17.86 4.68 -23.14
C HIS A 218 -16.89 3.51 -22.90
N VAL A 219 -16.68 3.08 -21.65
CA VAL A 219 -15.81 1.92 -21.36
C VAL A 219 -16.50 0.62 -21.75
N MET A 220 -17.82 0.54 -21.56
CA MET A 220 -18.61 -0.63 -21.97
C MET A 220 -18.60 -0.79 -23.49
N GLU A 221 -18.85 0.29 -24.23
CA GLU A 221 -18.78 0.33 -25.69
C GLU A 221 -17.38 -0.03 -26.19
N TYR A 222 -16.35 0.57 -25.59
CA TYR A 222 -14.95 0.29 -25.93
C TYR A 222 -14.57 -1.17 -25.76
N VAL A 223 -15.04 -1.83 -24.70
CA VAL A 223 -14.75 -3.26 -24.47
C VAL A 223 -15.35 -4.13 -25.57
N LEU A 224 -16.60 -3.87 -25.98
CA LEU A 224 -17.22 -4.63 -27.08
C LEU A 224 -16.49 -4.36 -28.41
N GLU A 225 -16.06 -3.13 -28.66
CA GLU A 225 -15.27 -2.76 -29.85
C GLU A 225 -13.90 -3.46 -29.89
N LEU A 226 -13.25 -3.62 -28.74
CA LEU A 226 -11.99 -4.36 -28.64
C LEU A 226 -12.19 -5.84 -29.00
N TYR A 227 -13.29 -6.44 -28.53
CA TYR A 227 -13.64 -7.82 -28.86
C TYR A 227 -14.00 -8.01 -30.33
N SER A 228 -14.71 -7.07 -30.95
CA SER A 228 -15.07 -7.16 -32.37
C SER A 228 -13.85 -7.12 -33.31
N LYS A 229 -12.70 -6.59 -32.85
CA LYS A 229 -11.43 -6.58 -33.60
C LYS A 229 -10.70 -7.93 -33.59
N LEU A 230 -11.13 -8.87 -32.75
CA LEU A 230 -10.49 -10.19 -32.64
C LEU A 230 -11.08 -11.18 -33.66
N PRO A 231 -10.24 -12.02 -34.28
CA PRO A 231 -10.67 -12.99 -35.28
C PRO A 231 -11.57 -14.08 -34.66
N ASP A 232 -12.47 -14.63 -35.47
CA ASP A 232 -13.24 -15.83 -35.11
C ASP A 232 -12.44 -17.09 -35.50
N PRO A 233 -11.96 -17.89 -34.53
CA PRO A 233 -11.23 -19.11 -34.81
C PRO A 233 -12.07 -20.19 -35.50
N ARG A 234 -13.41 -20.06 -35.60
CA ARG A 234 -14.28 -21.00 -36.32
C ARG A 234 -14.40 -20.71 -37.81
N GLN A 235 -13.80 -19.61 -38.30
CA GLN A 235 -13.80 -19.23 -39.72
C GLN A 235 -12.54 -19.67 -40.48
N TRP A 236 -11.74 -20.57 -39.90
CA TRP A 236 -10.50 -21.13 -40.47
C TRP A 236 -10.57 -22.65 -40.51
#